data_AF-A0A954K5H9-F1
#
_entry.id   AF-A0A954K5H9-F1
#
_cell.length_a   1.000
_cell.length_b   1.000
_cell.length_c   1.000
_cell.angle_alpha   90.00
_cell.angle_beta   90.00
_cell.angle_gamma   90.00
#
_symmetry.space_group_name_H-M   'P 1'
#
loop_
_entity.id
_entity.type
_entity.pdbx_description
1 polymer ?
#
loop_
_entity_poly.entity_id
_entity_poly.type
_entity_poly.pdbx_seq_one_letter_code
_entity_poly.pdbx_strand_id
1 'polypeptide(L)'
;MQHFRFSPPCYFLLYLLLFSFASGGFTTSVHAQERNRIQDDLNVLSDEFDDPATLKQWSRIYQTEKTNADQLEKFDIGQTRPGWMVMMPYSSTWYMDYRGVLVYKQVKGDFVVTSNIRVARRGGDGAPRSNYSLAGLMIRTPREVTPQTWQPGGENYIFLSLGSARSPGTFQFEVKTTLNSRSTLAVTDAGTPTALIQIARIGNDFILLKKTPEG
;
A
#
# COMPACT_ATOMS: atom_id res chain seq x y z
N MET A 1 0.43 -58.97 16.34
CA MET A 1 -0.75 -59.85 16.19
C MET A 1 -1.82 -59.03 15.48
N GLN A 2 -2.31 -59.49 14.32
CA GLN A 2 -3.46 -58.95 13.54
C GLN A 2 -3.23 -57.54 12.93
N HIS A 3 -3.55 -57.17 11.69
CA HIS A 3 -4.14 -57.78 10.50
C HIS A 3 -3.68 -56.93 9.29
N PHE A 4 -3.23 -57.53 8.18
CA PHE A 4 -3.32 -56.94 6.84
C PHE A 4 -3.65 -58.06 5.85
N ARG A 5 -4.82 -57.98 5.22
CA ARG A 5 -5.18 -58.78 4.04
C ARG A 5 -5.13 -57.84 2.84
N PHE A 6 -4.32 -58.18 1.84
CA PHE A 6 -4.45 -57.69 0.47
C PHE A 6 -4.84 -58.88 -0.41
N SER A 7 -5.97 -58.74 -1.12
CA SER A 7 -6.43 -59.66 -2.17
C SER A 7 -5.86 -59.26 -3.53
N PRO A 8 -5.54 -60.22 -4.42
CA PRO A 8 -5.45 -60.04 -5.86
C PRO A 8 -6.64 -60.75 -6.58
N PRO A 9 -6.70 -60.79 -7.93
CA PRO A 9 -6.67 -59.66 -8.84
C PRO A 9 -7.80 -59.72 -9.90
N CYS A 10 -7.96 -58.58 -10.61
CA CYS A 10 -8.28 -58.42 -12.04
C CYS A 10 -9.35 -59.30 -12.71
N TYR A 11 -10.40 -58.66 -13.23
CA TYR A 11 -10.63 -58.40 -14.67
C TYR A 11 -12.07 -57.91 -14.83
N PHE A 12 -12.28 -56.71 -15.40
CA PHE A 12 -13.56 -56.40 -16.00
C PHE A 12 -13.40 -55.63 -17.30
N LEU A 13 -13.87 -56.32 -18.34
CA LEU A 13 -14.08 -55.91 -19.71
C LEU A 13 -15.20 -54.85 -19.72
N LEU A 14 -14.91 -53.63 -20.19
CA LEU A 14 -15.92 -52.58 -20.30
C LEU A 14 -16.49 -52.54 -21.73
N TYR A 15 -17.80 -52.75 -21.83
CA TYR A 15 -18.60 -52.65 -23.05
C TYR A 15 -18.67 -51.21 -23.58
N LEU A 16 -18.42 -51.05 -24.89
CA LEU A 16 -18.66 -49.82 -25.62
C LEU A 16 -20.16 -49.70 -25.94
N LEU A 17 -20.86 -48.75 -25.32
CA LEU A 17 -22.23 -48.38 -25.65
C LEU A 17 -22.22 -47.03 -26.38
N LEU A 18 -22.48 -47.07 -27.69
CA LEU A 18 -22.75 -45.90 -28.53
C LEU A 18 -24.17 -45.41 -28.25
N PHE A 19 -24.29 -44.24 -27.61
CA PHE A 19 -25.50 -43.42 -27.65
C PHE A 19 -25.16 -42.07 -28.27
N SER A 20 -25.74 -41.82 -29.46
CA SER A 20 -25.88 -40.46 -29.99
C SER A 20 -26.90 -39.71 -29.13
N PHE A 21 -26.47 -38.62 -28.50
CA PHE A 21 -27.37 -37.58 -28.01
C PHE A 21 -26.89 -36.22 -28.50
N ALA A 22 -27.88 -35.43 -28.93
CA ALA A 22 -27.75 -34.14 -29.57
C ALA A 22 -26.97 -33.13 -28.74
N SER A 23 -26.33 -32.20 -29.45
CA SER A 23 -25.65 -31.02 -28.96
C SER A 23 -26.55 -30.18 -28.03
N GLY A 24 -26.30 -30.28 -26.72
CA GLY A 24 -26.68 -29.27 -25.73
C GLY A 24 -25.41 -28.64 -25.20
N GLY A 25 -25.07 -27.44 -25.68
CA GLY A 25 -23.93 -26.69 -25.21
C GLY A 25 -24.12 -26.29 -23.74
N PHE A 26 -23.42 -26.95 -22.83
CA PHE A 26 -23.23 -26.44 -21.48
C PHE A 26 -22.09 -25.42 -21.52
N THR A 27 -22.44 -24.16 -21.75
CA THR A 27 -21.58 -23.06 -21.33
C THR A 27 -21.65 -22.99 -19.81
N THR A 28 -20.64 -23.51 -19.11
CA THR A 28 -20.38 -23.07 -17.75
C THR A 28 -19.91 -21.63 -17.82
N SER A 29 -20.85 -20.69 -17.73
CA SER A 29 -20.52 -19.29 -17.53
C SER A 29 -19.77 -19.18 -16.21
N VAL A 30 -18.55 -18.65 -16.28
CA VAL A 30 -17.77 -18.24 -15.11
C VAL A 30 -18.47 -17.01 -14.53
N HIS A 31 -19.59 -17.22 -13.83
CA HIS A 31 -20.35 -16.13 -13.18
C HIS A 31 -19.66 -15.57 -11.92
N ALA A 32 -18.42 -15.99 -11.62
CA ALA A 32 -17.66 -15.42 -10.50
C ALA A 32 -16.97 -14.09 -10.86
N GLN A 33 -16.80 -13.78 -12.15
CA GLN A 33 -16.09 -12.57 -12.61
C GLN A 33 -17.01 -11.48 -13.19
N GLU A 34 -18.32 -11.73 -13.19
CA GLU A 34 -19.33 -10.84 -13.75
C GLU A 34 -20.10 -10.07 -12.66
N ARG A 35 -19.47 -9.83 -11.51
CA ARG A 35 -19.96 -8.80 -10.58
C ARG A 35 -19.45 -7.47 -11.07
N ASN A 36 -20.34 -6.68 -11.66
CA ASN A 36 -20.21 -5.25 -11.96
C ASN A 36 -18.77 -4.80 -12.23
N ARG A 37 -18.45 -4.59 -13.51
CA ARG A 37 -17.41 -3.63 -13.89
C ARG A 37 -17.90 -2.24 -13.46
N ILE A 38 -17.91 -1.98 -12.15
CA ILE A 38 -18.03 -0.64 -11.60
C ILE A 38 -16.87 0.09 -12.25
N GLN A 39 -17.20 1.04 -13.10
CA GLN A 39 -16.24 2.01 -13.59
C GLN A 39 -15.45 2.48 -12.38
N ASP A 40 -14.12 2.31 -12.40
CA ASP A 40 -13.26 2.77 -11.32
C ASP A 40 -13.45 4.27 -11.15
N ASP A 41 -14.31 4.65 -10.22
CA ASP A 41 -14.73 6.01 -9.93
C ASP A 41 -13.63 6.77 -9.18
N LEU A 42 -12.64 6.05 -8.64
CA LEU A 42 -11.46 6.58 -8.01
C LEU A 42 -10.31 6.80 -8.99
N ASN A 43 -10.41 6.37 -10.25
CA ASN A 43 -9.35 6.57 -11.25
C ASN A 43 -9.01 8.05 -11.49
N VAL A 44 -9.94 8.97 -11.22
CA VAL A 44 -9.69 10.42 -11.25
C VAL A 44 -8.67 10.88 -10.19
N LEU A 45 -8.44 10.05 -9.15
CA LEU A 45 -7.44 10.30 -8.11
C LEU A 45 -6.06 9.72 -8.47
N SER A 46 -5.96 8.89 -9.51
CA SER A 46 -4.69 8.34 -10.00
C SER A 46 -3.76 9.44 -10.53
N ASP A 47 -2.46 9.17 -10.52
CA ASP A 47 -1.43 10.05 -11.07
C ASP A 47 -0.21 9.19 -11.41
N GLU A 48 0.16 9.14 -12.69
CA GLU A 48 1.34 8.42 -13.18
C GLU A 48 2.63 9.26 -13.04
N PHE A 49 2.51 10.51 -12.58
CA PHE A 49 3.62 11.45 -12.36
C PHE A 49 4.43 11.79 -13.62
N ASP A 50 3.79 11.74 -14.79
CA ASP A 50 4.36 12.12 -16.08
C ASP A 50 4.11 13.58 -16.47
N ASP A 51 3.05 14.19 -15.94
CA ASP A 51 2.73 15.62 -16.10
C ASP A 51 3.02 16.43 -14.82
N PRO A 52 4.05 17.30 -14.79
CA PRO A 52 4.33 18.16 -13.64
C PRO A 52 3.15 19.05 -13.20
N ALA A 53 2.20 19.34 -14.09
CA ALA A 53 1.02 20.13 -13.76
C ALA A 53 0.05 19.42 -12.81
N THR A 54 0.14 18.09 -12.64
CA THR A 54 -0.69 17.33 -11.67
C THR A 54 -0.26 17.58 -10.22
N LEU A 55 0.92 18.16 -9.97
CA LEU A 55 1.39 18.49 -8.61
C LEU A 55 0.37 19.31 -7.81
N LYS A 56 -0.38 20.20 -8.49
CA LYS A 56 -1.43 21.03 -7.89
C LYS A 56 -2.66 20.25 -7.41
N GLN A 57 -2.80 18.99 -7.81
CA GLN A 57 -3.90 18.11 -7.39
C GLN A 57 -3.64 17.47 -6.02
N TRP A 58 -2.43 17.63 -5.48
CA TRP A 58 -2.02 17.03 -4.22
C TRP A 58 -2.07 18.05 -3.08
N SER A 59 -2.70 17.64 -1.98
CA SER A 59 -2.77 18.46 -0.76
C SER A 59 -1.55 18.22 0.13
N ARG A 60 -1.18 19.26 0.89
CA ARG A 60 -0.06 19.25 1.84
C ARG A 60 -0.57 19.47 3.25
N ILE A 61 -0.26 18.56 4.17
CA ILE A 61 -0.81 18.61 5.53
C ILE A 61 -0.47 19.91 6.29
N TYR A 62 0.71 20.48 6.06
CA TYR A 62 1.10 21.73 6.72
C TYR A 62 0.25 22.93 6.27
N GLN A 63 -0.28 22.90 5.04
CA GLN A 63 -1.16 23.93 4.50
C GLN A 63 -2.58 23.74 5.05
N THR A 64 -3.10 22.52 4.98
CA THR A 64 -4.49 22.23 5.36
C THR A 64 -4.73 22.34 6.86
N GLU A 65 -3.73 21.98 7.68
CA GLU A 65 -3.76 22.18 9.14
C GLU A 65 -3.06 23.48 9.58
N LYS A 66 -2.70 24.37 8.64
CA LYS A 66 -2.22 25.75 8.89
C LYS A 66 -1.06 25.87 9.88
N THR A 67 -0.11 24.95 9.85
CA THR A 67 1.00 24.95 10.81
C THR A 67 2.17 25.84 10.42
N ASN A 68 2.17 26.36 9.18
CA ASN A 68 3.27 27.15 8.62
C ASN A 68 4.65 26.48 8.71
N ALA A 69 4.66 25.14 8.76
CA ALA A 69 5.87 24.33 8.90
C ALA A 69 5.92 23.36 7.72
N ASP A 70 6.48 23.82 6.58
CA ASP A 70 6.73 22.92 5.47
C ASP A 70 7.89 21.98 5.82
N GLN A 71 7.66 20.69 5.64
CA GLN A 71 8.55 19.61 6.07
C GLN A 71 9.26 18.96 4.88
N LEU A 72 8.97 19.36 3.64
CA LEU A 72 9.74 18.94 2.48
C LEU A 72 10.66 20.07 2.03
N GLU A 73 11.93 19.71 1.89
CA GLU A 73 12.95 20.51 1.24
C GLU A 73 12.82 20.45 -0.27
N LYS A 74 12.39 19.29 -0.79
CA LYS A 74 12.14 19.07 -2.20
C LYS A 74 10.80 18.37 -2.40
N PHE A 75 10.02 18.92 -3.33
CA PHE A 75 8.75 18.37 -3.74
C PHE A 75 8.49 18.74 -5.20
N ASP A 76 8.54 17.76 -6.09
CA ASP A 76 8.30 17.95 -7.51
C ASP A 76 7.75 16.67 -8.16
N ILE A 77 7.14 16.83 -9.34
CA ILE A 77 6.78 15.74 -10.25
C ILE A 77 7.60 15.92 -11.53
N GLY A 78 8.30 14.88 -11.95
CA GLY A 78 9.00 14.82 -13.24
C GLY A 78 10.30 15.63 -13.35
N GLN A 79 10.53 16.63 -12.49
CA GLN A 79 11.69 17.54 -12.58
C GLN A 79 12.97 16.90 -12.06
N THR A 80 12.97 16.39 -10.84
CA THR A 80 14.12 15.71 -10.25
C THR A 80 14.29 14.31 -10.84
N ARG A 81 13.17 13.65 -11.18
CA ARG A 81 13.17 12.35 -11.83
C ARG A 81 11.92 12.21 -12.72
N PRO A 82 12.08 12.03 -14.04
CA PRO A 82 10.95 11.83 -14.95
C PRO A 82 10.08 10.64 -14.54
N GLY A 83 8.76 10.80 -14.53
CA GLY A 83 7.79 9.75 -14.15
C GLY A 83 7.70 9.48 -12.65
N TRP A 84 8.17 10.40 -11.79
CA TRP A 84 8.13 10.24 -10.34
C TRP A 84 7.71 11.54 -9.65
N MET A 85 6.89 11.41 -8.61
CA MET A 85 6.84 12.38 -7.53
C MET A 85 8.06 12.17 -6.62
N VAL A 86 8.88 13.22 -6.47
CA VAL A 86 10.05 13.20 -5.59
C VAL A 86 9.76 13.99 -4.31
N MET A 87 9.97 13.34 -3.17
CA MET A 87 9.84 13.95 -1.84
C MET A 87 11.17 13.80 -1.08
N MET A 88 11.76 14.92 -0.66
CA MET A 88 12.92 14.96 0.23
C MET A 88 12.57 15.71 1.52
N PRO A 89 12.42 15.01 2.65
CA PRO A 89 12.03 15.64 3.91
C PRO A 89 13.23 16.29 4.62
N TYR A 90 12.93 17.39 5.32
CA TYR A 90 13.69 17.76 6.51
C TYR A 90 13.41 16.76 7.63
N SER A 91 14.21 16.80 8.71
CA SER A 91 13.97 15.99 9.89
C SER A 91 12.57 16.24 10.46
N SER A 92 11.69 15.25 10.32
CA SER A 92 10.31 15.28 10.77
C SER A 92 9.86 13.83 11.03
N THR A 93 8.84 13.64 11.86
CA THR A 93 8.44 12.28 12.26
C THR A 93 6.94 12.16 12.53
N TRP A 94 6.40 11.01 12.15
CA TRP A 94 5.09 10.53 12.59
C TRP A 94 5.30 9.59 13.78
N TYR A 95 5.13 10.14 14.98
CA TYR A 95 5.28 9.39 16.22
C TYR A 95 4.55 10.09 17.36
N MET A 96 3.71 9.36 18.08
CA MET A 96 2.80 9.96 19.05
C MET A 96 1.99 11.11 18.41
N ASP A 97 2.11 12.30 19.00
CA ASP A 97 1.50 13.55 18.59
C ASP A 97 2.35 14.33 17.57
N TYR A 98 3.58 13.88 17.29
CA TYR A 98 4.43 14.48 16.27
C TYR A 98 3.94 14.12 14.88
N ARG A 99 4.08 15.10 13.99
CA ARG A 99 3.62 15.03 12.62
C ARG A 99 4.80 15.10 11.66
N GLY A 100 4.82 14.21 10.68
CA GLY A 100 5.77 14.24 9.57
C GLY A 100 5.14 14.77 8.30
N VAL A 101 5.86 14.55 7.19
CA VAL A 101 5.35 14.84 5.85
C VAL A 101 4.11 13.99 5.54
N LEU A 102 3.09 14.62 4.96
CA LEU A 102 1.99 13.94 4.28
C LEU A 102 1.56 14.77 3.06
N VAL A 103 1.66 14.14 1.89
CA VAL A 103 1.14 14.61 0.60
C VAL A 103 -0.02 13.68 0.25
N TYR A 104 -1.21 14.20 -0.01
CA TYR A 104 -2.41 13.36 -0.02
C TYR A 104 -3.53 13.84 -0.96
N LYS A 105 -4.43 12.90 -1.25
CA LYS A 105 -5.78 13.14 -1.78
C LYS A 105 -6.79 12.56 -0.78
N GLN A 106 -7.96 13.17 -0.66
CA GLN A 106 -9.04 12.63 0.18
C GLN A 106 -9.81 11.55 -0.58
N VAL A 107 -10.18 10.48 0.11
CA VAL A 107 -10.98 9.37 -0.43
C VAL A 107 -12.06 9.00 0.59
N LYS A 108 -13.22 8.57 0.11
CA LYS A 108 -14.36 8.16 0.93
C LYS A 108 -14.82 6.76 0.51
N GLY A 109 -15.30 5.99 1.48
CA GLY A 109 -15.80 4.63 1.24
C GLY A 109 -14.68 3.60 1.18
N ASP A 110 -14.96 2.53 0.45
CA ASP A 110 -14.01 1.46 0.14
C ASP A 110 -13.10 1.92 -0.99
N PHE A 111 -11.83 1.55 -0.93
CA PHE A 111 -10.85 1.97 -1.92
C PHE A 111 -9.68 0.99 -1.98
N VAL A 112 -8.95 1.04 -3.09
CA VAL A 112 -7.62 0.45 -3.22
C VAL A 112 -6.68 1.54 -3.69
N VAL A 113 -5.61 1.78 -2.95
CA VAL A 113 -4.51 2.66 -3.38
C VAL A 113 -3.26 1.83 -3.57
N THR A 114 -2.61 2.00 -4.71
CA THR A 114 -1.37 1.30 -5.07
C THR A 114 -0.33 2.33 -5.49
N SER A 115 0.91 2.15 -5.05
CA SER A 115 2.02 3.02 -5.47
C SER A 115 3.31 2.23 -5.57
N ASN A 116 4.08 2.51 -6.63
CA ASN A 116 5.45 2.05 -6.74
C ASN A 116 6.36 3.01 -5.97
N ILE A 117 6.96 2.52 -4.88
CA ILE A 117 7.77 3.33 -3.97
C ILE A 117 9.24 2.96 -4.14
N ARG A 118 10.10 3.95 -4.31
CA ARG A 118 11.55 3.83 -4.17
C ARG A 118 12.05 4.72 -3.04
N VAL A 119 12.88 4.16 -2.16
CA VAL A 119 13.55 4.88 -1.08
C VAL A 119 15.05 4.85 -1.30
N ALA A 120 15.70 5.98 -1.05
CA ALA A 120 17.15 6.13 -1.18
C ALA A 120 17.66 7.13 -0.13
N ARG A 121 18.98 7.13 0.11
CA ARG A 121 19.62 8.20 0.90
C ARG A 121 19.64 9.51 0.11
N ARG A 122 19.72 10.62 0.83
CA ARG A 122 19.73 11.99 0.28
C ARG A 122 20.75 12.20 -0.85
N GLY A 123 21.93 11.60 -0.74
CA GLY A 123 23.03 11.74 -1.71
C GLY A 123 23.07 10.68 -2.83
N GLY A 124 22.04 9.84 -2.98
CA GLY A 124 21.99 8.81 -4.02
C GLY A 124 21.54 7.45 -3.51
N ASP A 125 22.00 6.37 -4.14
CA ASP A 125 21.48 5.03 -3.90
C ASP A 125 21.92 4.42 -2.57
N GLY A 126 21.07 3.55 -2.00
CA GLY A 126 21.32 2.84 -0.74
C GLY A 126 20.37 3.27 0.36
N ALA A 127 20.28 2.46 1.41
CA ALA A 127 19.34 2.69 2.50
C ALA A 127 19.69 3.97 3.28
N PRO A 128 18.68 4.69 3.80
CA PRO A 128 18.93 5.80 4.70
C PRO A 128 19.79 5.38 5.91
N ARG A 129 20.65 6.30 6.38
CA ARG A 129 21.62 6.05 7.47
C ARG A 129 21.17 6.54 8.85
N SER A 130 19.96 7.07 8.94
CA SER A 130 19.29 7.42 10.19
C SER A 130 18.19 6.40 10.49
N ASN A 131 17.87 6.25 11.77
CA ASN A 131 16.67 5.54 12.19
C ASN A 131 15.43 6.29 11.71
N TYR A 132 14.33 5.55 11.54
CA TYR A 132 12.99 6.07 11.24
C TYR A 132 12.93 6.95 9.99
N SER A 133 13.71 6.58 8.98
CA SER A 133 13.80 7.26 7.69
C SER A 133 13.12 6.39 6.64
N LEU A 134 11.80 6.55 6.55
CA LEU A 134 10.89 5.68 5.83
C LEU A 134 9.96 6.51 4.93
N ALA A 135 9.49 5.93 3.83
CA ALA A 135 8.44 6.49 2.98
C ALA A 135 7.49 5.39 2.52
N GLY A 136 6.22 5.71 2.28
CA GLY A 136 5.23 4.74 1.83
C GLY A 136 3.82 5.30 1.79
N LEU A 137 2.84 4.41 1.85
CA LEU A 137 1.42 4.77 1.86
C LEU A 137 0.88 4.85 3.29
N MET A 138 0.14 5.91 3.57
CA MET A 138 -0.54 6.14 4.84
C MET A 138 -2.02 6.39 4.59
N ILE A 139 -2.88 5.72 5.36
CA ILE A 139 -4.29 6.10 5.49
C ILE A 139 -4.43 6.78 6.85
N ARG A 140 -4.81 8.06 6.82
CA ARG A 140 -4.97 8.89 8.00
C ARG A 140 -6.39 9.43 8.05
N THR A 141 -7.01 9.39 9.22
CA THR A 141 -8.30 10.04 9.44
C THR A 141 -8.13 11.56 9.28
N PRO A 142 -8.92 12.23 8.42
CA PRO A 142 -8.87 13.68 8.31
C PRO A 142 -9.10 14.35 9.67
N ARG A 143 -8.39 15.46 9.91
CA ARG A 143 -8.55 16.30 11.10
C ARG A 143 -8.79 17.74 10.66
N GLU A 144 -9.74 18.39 11.31
CA GLU A 144 -9.96 19.83 11.16
C GLU A 144 -9.31 20.55 12.33
N VAL A 145 -7.98 20.67 12.28
CA VAL A 145 -7.18 21.29 13.35
C VAL A 145 -6.29 22.39 12.81
N THR A 146 -6.04 23.40 13.64
CA THR A 146 -5.00 24.42 13.45
C THR A 146 -4.08 24.39 14.66
N PRO A 147 -2.93 25.11 14.66
CA PRO A 147 -2.09 25.21 15.86
C PRO A 147 -2.85 25.69 17.10
N GLN A 148 -3.89 26.51 16.93
CA GLN A 148 -4.69 27.05 18.03
C GLN A 148 -5.74 26.06 18.55
N THR A 149 -6.25 25.18 17.70
CA THR A 149 -7.29 24.20 18.08
C THR A 149 -6.74 22.79 18.30
N TRP A 150 -5.44 22.60 18.05
CA TRP A 150 -4.78 21.31 18.22
C TRP A 150 -4.85 20.84 19.67
N GLN A 151 -5.12 19.55 19.83
CA GLN A 151 -5.08 18.84 21.10
C GLN A 151 -4.32 17.52 20.90
N PRO A 152 -3.61 17.04 21.95
CA PRO A 152 -2.93 15.75 21.91
C PRO A 152 -3.93 14.58 21.79
N GLY A 153 -3.46 13.44 21.33
CA GLY A 153 -4.26 12.22 21.19
C GLY A 153 -5.19 12.20 19.97
N GLY A 154 -5.03 13.13 19.03
CA GLY A 154 -5.90 13.21 17.85
C GLY A 154 -5.43 12.40 16.64
N GLU A 155 -4.23 11.80 16.68
CA GLU A 155 -3.67 11.12 15.51
C GLU A 155 -4.20 9.69 15.37
N ASN A 156 -4.75 9.40 14.19
CA ASN A 156 -5.30 8.10 13.84
C ASN A 156 -4.88 7.76 12.40
N TYR A 157 -3.99 6.79 12.25
CA TYR A 157 -3.48 6.39 10.95
C TYR A 157 -2.94 4.97 10.93
N ILE A 158 -2.91 4.38 9.74
CA ILE A 158 -2.14 3.18 9.43
C ILE A 158 -1.15 3.52 8.31
N PHE A 159 0.01 2.85 8.30
CA PHE A 159 0.87 2.90 7.13
C PHE A 159 1.64 1.60 6.91
N LEU A 160 2.04 1.40 5.66
CA LEU A 160 3.08 0.49 5.23
C LEU A 160 4.15 1.32 4.54
N SER A 161 5.35 1.31 5.10
CA SER A 161 6.49 2.10 4.61
C SER A 161 7.74 1.25 4.40
N LEU A 162 8.64 1.78 3.57
CA LEU A 162 9.91 1.20 3.18
C LEU A 162 11.04 2.21 3.48
N GLY A 163 12.20 1.73 3.89
CA GLY A 163 13.36 2.58 4.20
C GLY A 163 14.20 2.01 5.34
N SER A 164 14.73 2.87 6.19
CA SER A 164 15.51 2.45 7.36
C SER A 164 14.68 2.67 8.63
N ALA A 165 14.22 1.59 9.25
CA ALA A 165 13.43 1.65 10.47
C ALA A 165 14.33 1.67 11.72
N ARG A 166 14.66 0.50 12.26
CA ARG A 166 15.44 0.33 13.50
C ARG A 166 16.91 -0.04 13.26
N SER A 167 17.28 -0.32 12.01
CA SER A 167 18.62 -0.75 11.61
C SER A 167 19.15 0.17 10.52
N PRO A 168 19.85 1.27 10.88
CA PRO A 168 20.40 2.22 9.93
C PRO A 168 21.25 1.56 8.85
N GLY A 169 21.06 1.97 7.59
CA GLY A 169 21.79 1.40 6.46
C GLY A 169 21.21 0.09 5.92
N THR A 170 20.09 -0.39 6.47
CA THR A 170 19.36 -1.57 5.98
C THR A 170 17.98 -1.17 5.48
N PHE A 171 17.55 -1.74 4.35
CA PHE A 171 16.17 -1.59 3.87
C PHE A 171 15.24 -2.50 4.66
N GLN A 172 14.20 -1.90 5.24
CA GLN A 172 13.21 -2.52 6.10
C GLN A 172 11.82 -2.00 5.72
N PHE A 173 10.83 -2.87 5.85
CA PHE A 173 9.43 -2.47 5.88
C PHE A 173 9.00 -2.19 7.32
N GLU A 174 8.19 -1.15 7.51
CA GLU A 174 7.48 -0.89 8.76
C GLU A 174 5.97 -0.84 8.49
N VAL A 175 5.23 -1.68 9.20
CA VAL A 175 3.77 -1.54 9.34
C VAL A 175 3.51 -0.86 10.67
N LYS A 176 2.72 0.21 10.67
CA LYS A 176 2.36 0.94 11.88
C LYS A 176 0.87 1.22 11.92
N THR A 177 0.28 0.99 13.07
CA THR A 177 -1.09 1.41 13.41
C THR A 177 -1.00 2.38 14.56
N THR A 178 -1.64 3.55 14.43
CA THR A 178 -1.72 4.56 15.46
C THR A 178 -3.17 4.85 15.75
N LEU A 179 -3.56 4.69 17.01
CA LEU A 179 -4.88 5.02 17.53
C LEU A 179 -4.70 6.02 18.67
N ASN A 180 -5.36 7.18 18.57
CA ASN A 180 -5.26 8.27 19.54
C ASN A 180 -3.81 8.60 19.93
N SER A 181 -2.95 8.79 18.92
CA SER A 181 -1.52 9.07 19.08
C SER A 181 -0.72 7.96 19.78
N ARG A 182 -1.20 6.72 19.83
CA ARG A 182 -0.45 5.56 20.34
C ARG A 182 -0.19 4.56 19.24
N SER A 183 1.07 4.30 18.97
CA SER A 183 1.49 3.44 17.85
C SER A 183 1.85 2.04 18.29
N THR A 184 1.42 1.04 17.52
CA THR A 184 1.99 -0.31 17.49
C THR A 184 2.62 -0.54 16.12
N LEU A 185 3.80 -1.18 16.08
CA LEU A 185 4.54 -1.35 14.84
C LEU A 185 5.19 -2.73 14.73
N ALA A 186 5.38 -3.17 13.50
CA ALA A 186 6.15 -4.36 13.13
C ALA A 186 7.15 -4.00 12.03
N VAL A 187 8.38 -4.47 12.20
CA VAL A 187 9.48 -4.22 11.25
C VAL A 187 9.98 -5.56 10.70
N THR A 188 10.12 -5.63 9.39
CA THR A 188 10.68 -6.78 8.66
C THR A 188 11.73 -6.30 7.69
N ASP A 189 12.75 -7.11 7.41
CA ASP A 189 13.74 -6.74 6.42
C ASP A 189 13.11 -6.74 5.02
N ALA A 190 13.51 -5.76 4.21
CA ALA A 190 13.02 -5.60 2.85
C ALA A 190 14.04 -6.09 1.83
N GLY A 191 15.34 -5.89 2.07
CA GLY A 191 16.41 -6.25 1.13
C GLY A 191 16.45 -5.42 -0.17
N THR A 192 15.43 -4.62 -0.45
CA THR A 192 15.27 -3.83 -1.68
C THR A 192 14.99 -2.35 -1.39
N PRO A 193 15.49 -1.41 -2.21
CA PRO A 193 15.09 0.00 -2.16
C PRO A 193 13.70 0.27 -2.75
N THR A 194 13.05 -0.71 -3.36
CA THR A 194 11.84 -0.51 -4.16
C THR A 194 10.81 -1.59 -3.91
N ALA A 195 9.54 -1.19 -3.83
CA ALA A 195 8.40 -2.10 -3.71
C ALA A 195 7.13 -1.46 -4.26
N LEU A 196 6.24 -2.30 -4.80
CA LEU A 196 4.84 -1.94 -4.97
C LEU A 196 4.16 -2.06 -3.61
N ILE A 197 3.57 -0.98 -3.11
CA ILE A 197 2.80 -0.96 -1.87
C ILE A 197 1.35 -0.74 -2.22
N GLN A 198 0.45 -1.52 -1.63
CA GLN A 198 -0.99 -1.39 -1.80
C GLN A 198 -1.68 -1.38 -0.43
N ILE A 199 -2.67 -0.50 -0.28
CA ILE A 199 -3.58 -0.50 0.87
C ILE A 199 -5.00 -0.53 0.33
N ALA A 200 -5.77 -1.53 0.75
CA ALA A 200 -7.20 -1.60 0.48
C ALA A 200 -7.99 -1.35 1.76
N ARG A 201 -9.08 -0.60 1.66
CA ARG A 201 -10.12 -0.52 2.69
C ARG A 201 -11.37 -1.22 2.18
N ILE A 202 -11.89 -2.15 2.98
CA ILE A 202 -13.13 -2.87 2.71
C ILE A 202 -13.98 -2.82 3.99
N GLY A 203 -15.01 -1.97 4.00
CA GLY A 203 -15.78 -1.66 5.20
C GLY A 203 -14.90 -1.09 6.32
N ASN A 204 -14.71 -1.89 7.37
CA ASN A 204 -13.90 -1.54 8.54
C ASN A 204 -12.49 -2.14 8.50
N ASP A 205 -12.21 -3.00 7.52
CA ASP A 205 -10.94 -3.70 7.41
C ASP A 205 -9.98 -2.96 6.50
N PHE A 206 -8.70 -3.02 6.88
CA PHE A 206 -7.60 -2.54 6.06
C PHE A 206 -6.66 -3.69 5.74
N ILE A 207 -6.36 -3.86 4.45
CA ILE A 207 -5.45 -4.89 3.96
C ILE A 207 -4.22 -4.18 3.37
N LEU A 208 -3.05 -4.47 3.94
CA LEU A 208 -1.78 -3.87 3.55
C LEU A 208 -0.96 -4.93 2.81
N LEU A 209 -0.62 -4.67 1.56
CA LEU A 209 0.11 -5.59 0.69
C LEU A 209 1.39 -4.92 0.20
N LYS A 210 2.43 -5.74 0.02
CA LYS A 210 3.68 -5.36 -0.61
C LYS A 210 4.09 -6.41 -1.62
N LYS A 211 4.71 -5.97 -2.71
CA LYS A 211 5.39 -6.83 -3.68
C LYS A 211 6.78 -6.27 -3.94
N THR A 212 7.80 -7.10 -3.74
CA THR A 212 9.18 -6.73 -4.06
C THR A 212 9.50 -7.13 -5.51
N PRO A 213 10.61 -6.65 -6.09
CA PRO A 213 11.01 -7.08 -7.44
C PRO A 213 11.20 -8.61 -7.58
N GLU A 214 11.50 -9.30 -6.48
CA GLU A 214 11.77 -10.75 -6.47
C GLU A 214 10.50 -11.61 -6.34
N GLY A 215 9.34 -11.02 -6.05
CA GLY A 215 8.06 -11.71 -5.84
C GLY A 215 7.51 -11.49 -4.44
#